data_AF-A0A947ND81-F1
#
_entry.id   AF-A0A947ND81-F1
#
_cell.length_a   1.000
_cell.length_b   1.000
_cell.length_c   1.000
_cell.angle_alpha   90.00
_cell.angle_beta   90.00
_cell.angle_gamma   90.00
#
_symmetry.space_group_name_H-M   'P 1'
#
loop_
_entity.id
_entity.type
_entity.pdbx_description
1 polymer ?
#
loop_
_entity_poly.entity_id
_entity_poly.type
_entity_poly.pdbx_seq_one_letter_code
_entity_poly.pdbx_strand_id
1 'polypeptide(L)'
;WLKHIEKAFQNPKVMAAYGPVYLLDGPWWLKFFGNIGYTLFLWIGHLMGKPNLSGQNSAVRKFAYDKVGGFNLKLTTAEDVDLGLRIKKECGKVKYIQRMKVHTSARRLLAYGIWRFLAHHIKNYFNIIFRGKASDNFEPIR
;
A
#
# COMPACT_ATOMS: atom_id res chain seq x y z
N TRP A 1 16.90 -1.79 -1.63
CA TRP A 1 15.57 -2.25 -1.18
C TRP A 1 15.69 -3.41 -0.18
N LEU A 2 16.19 -4.59 -0.57
CA LEU A 2 16.35 -5.77 0.31
C LEU A 2 17.01 -5.51 1.66
N LYS A 3 18.15 -4.78 1.68
CA LYS A 3 18.86 -4.40 2.92
C LYS A 3 17.96 -3.70 3.96
N HIS A 4 16.95 -2.95 3.53
CA HIS A 4 16.02 -2.29 4.44
C HIS A 4 14.99 -3.25 5.04
N ILE A 5 14.54 -4.24 4.27
CA ILE A 5 13.66 -5.31 4.74
C ILE A 5 14.39 -6.18 5.74
N GLU A 6 15.59 -6.64 5.38
CA GLU A 6 16.45 -7.45 6.25
C GLU A 6 16.67 -6.74 7.60
N LYS A 7 17.12 -5.47 7.57
CA LYS A 7 17.29 -4.66 8.78
C LYS A 7 16.00 -4.50 9.58
N ALA A 8 14.83 -4.40 8.94
CA ALA A 8 13.56 -4.33 9.64
C ALA A 8 13.20 -5.65 10.33
N PHE A 9 13.49 -6.77 9.68
CA PHE A 9 13.19 -8.12 10.14
C PHE A 9 14.25 -8.70 11.09
N GLN A 10 15.35 -8.00 11.35
CA GLN A 10 16.18 -8.26 12.54
C GLN A 10 15.37 -8.12 13.83
N ASN A 11 14.33 -7.26 13.84
CA ASN A 11 13.39 -7.21 14.96
C ASN A 11 12.28 -8.26 14.76
N PRO A 12 12.19 -9.29 15.62
CA PRO A 12 11.17 -10.34 15.48
C PRO A 12 9.75 -9.83 15.67
N LYS A 13 9.53 -8.69 16.34
CA LYS A 13 8.20 -8.08 16.53
C LYS A 13 7.65 -7.42 15.27
N VAL A 14 8.49 -7.11 14.27
CA VAL A 14 8.05 -6.51 12.99
C VAL A 14 7.53 -7.62 12.10
N MET A 15 6.22 -7.62 11.84
CA MET A 15 5.51 -8.63 11.05
C MET A 15 5.45 -8.31 9.56
N ALA A 16 5.43 -7.01 9.22
CA ALA A 16 5.45 -6.54 7.85
C ALA A 16 6.19 -5.21 7.75
N ALA A 17 6.72 -4.93 6.57
CA ALA A 17 7.38 -3.69 6.20
C ALA A 17 6.87 -3.19 4.85
N TYR A 18 6.77 -1.88 4.69
CA TYR A 18 6.40 -1.23 3.43
C TYR A 18 7.05 0.13 3.31
N GLY A 19 6.99 0.73 2.13
CA GLY A 19 7.54 2.05 1.89
C GLY A 19 6.90 2.76 0.70
N PRO A 20 7.46 3.91 0.31
CA PRO A 20 6.87 4.75 -0.72
C PRO A 20 7.05 4.17 -2.13
N VAL A 21 6.11 4.51 -3.02
CA VAL A 21 6.16 4.20 -4.45
C VAL A 21 6.27 5.52 -5.20
N TYR A 22 7.26 5.66 -6.07
CA TYR A 22 7.49 6.87 -6.85
C TYR A 22 7.17 6.67 -8.33
N LEU A 23 6.70 7.72 -9.00
CA LEU A 23 6.44 7.71 -10.44
C LEU A 23 7.74 7.83 -11.24
N LEU A 24 7.94 6.94 -12.23
CA LEU A 24 9.09 6.97 -13.16
C LEU A 24 8.93 8.02 -14.26
N ASP A 25 7.74 8.13 -14.81
CA ASP A 25 7.39 8.85 -16.03
C ASP A 25 6.28 9.88 -15.78
N GLY A 26 5.95 10.64 -16.85
CA GLY A 26 5.00 11.74 -16.81
C GLY A 26 5.63 13.11 -16.50
N PRO A 27 4.81 14.18 -16.51
CA PRO A 27 5.27 15.54 -16.25
C PRO A 27 5.97 15.67 -14.89
N TRP A 28 6.96 16.56 -14.80
CA TRP A 28 7.76 16.73 -13.57
C TRP A 28 6.89 17.06 -12.35
N TRP A 29 5.83 17.86 -12.52
CA TRP A 29 4.91 18.23 -11.45
C TRP A 29 4.12 17.03 -10.94
N LEU A 30 3.71 16.13 -11.84
CA LEU A 30 3.00 14.91 -11.48
C LEU A 30 3.88 14.01 -10.62
N LYS A 31 5.15 13.87 -11.00
CA LYS A 31 6.14 13.13 -10.21
C LYS A 31 6.37 13.78 -8.85
N PHE A 32 6.59 15.10 -8.82
CA PHE A 32 6.86 15.83 -7.58
C PHE A 32 5.68 15.74 -6.60
N PHE A 33 4.49 16.19 -7.00
CA PHE A 33 3.31 16.19 -6.15
C PHE A 33 2.78 14.78 -5.89
N GLY A 34 2.84 13.88 -6.87
CA GLY A 34 2.44 12.49 -6.70
C GLY A 34 3.31 11.75 -5.68
N ASN A 35 4.64 11.89 -5.77
CA ASN A 35 5.57 11.25 -4.84
C ASN A 35 5.40 11.80 -3.41
N ILE A 36 5.28 13.12 -3.26
CA ILE A 36 5.06 13.75 -1.94
C ILE A 36 3.69 13.35 -1.38
N GLY A 37 2.62 13.52 -2.16
CA GLY A 37 1.25 13.22 -1.74
C GLY A 37 1.07 11.77 -1.33
N TYR A 38 1.59 10.83 -2.13
CA TYR A 38 1.49 9.41 -1.79
C TYR A 38 2.34 9.04 -0.57
N THR A 39 3.55 9.59 -0.44
CA THR A 39 4.40 9.40 0.75
C THR A 39 3.72 9.90 2.02
N LEU A 40 3.15 11.11 1.97
CA LEU A 40 2.41 11.68 3.10
C LEU A 40 1.18 10.84 3.44
N PHE A 41 0.42 10.39 2.44
CA PHE A 41 -0.71 9.49 2.63
C PHE A 41 -0.31 8.20 3.37
N LEU A 42 0.77 7.53 2.94
CA LEU A 42 1.27 6.33 3.61
C LEU A 42 1.74 6.60 5.04
N TRP A 43 2.41 7.73 5.27
CA TRP A 43 2.92 8.12 6.58
C TRP A 43 1.81 8.50 7.55
N ILE A 44 0.81 9.27 7.12
CA ILE A 44 -0.37 9.62 7.92
C ILE A 44 -1.15 8.35 8.27
N GLY A 45 -1.42 7.49 7.28
CA GLY A 45 -2.07 6.20 7.52
C GLY A 45 -1.31 5.33 8.53
N HIS A 46 0.03 5.32 8.45
CA HIS A 46 0.88 4.64 9.42
C HIS A 46 0.66 5.14 10.85
N LEU A 47 0.69 6.47 11.05
CA LEU A 47 0.50 7.11 12.34
C LEU A 47 -0.89 6.85 12.92
N MET A 48 -1.92 6.80 12.06
CA MET A 48 -3.29 6.45 12.43
C MET A 48 -3.49 4.95 12.71
N GLY A 49 -2.44 4.13 12.64
CA GLY A 49 -2.53 2.69 12.83
C GLY A 49 -3.23 1.94 11.69
N LYS A 50 -3.36 2.57 10.52
CA LYS A 50 -3.97 2.05 9.29
C LYS A 50 -2.88 1.91 8.20
N PRO A 51 -1.95 0.94 8.35
CA PRO A 51 -0.90 0.77 7.34
C PRO A 51 -1.52 0.38 5.99
N ASN A 52 -1.02 1.00 4.92
CA ASN A 52 -1.39 0.68 3.55
C ASN A 52 -0.21 -0.06 2.91
N LEU A 53 -0.24 -1.39 2.96
CA LEU A 53 0.74 -2.21 2.25
C LEU A 53 0.43 -2.10 0.76
N SER A 54 1.11 -1.20 0.06
CA SER A 54 1.05 -1.18 -1.40
C SER A 54 1.55 -2.51 -1.95
N GLY A 55 0.78 -3.15 -2.83
CA GLY A 55 1.12 -4.42 -3.45
C GLY A 55 2.44 -4.38 -4.21
N GLN A 56 2.86 -3.20 -4.65
CA GLN A 56 4.13 -2.99 -5.34
C GLN A 56 5.33 -2.89 -4.38
N ASN A 57 5.11 -2.64 -3.09
CA ASN A 57 6.17 -2.32 -2.14
C ASN A 57 5.87 -2.76 -0.70
N SER A 58 5.81 -4.06 -0.51
CA SER A 58 5.65 -4.65 0.81
C SER A 58 6.51 -5.90 1.00
N ALA A 59 6.78 -6.22 2.25
CA ALA A 59 7.39 -7.47 2.67
C ALA A 59 6.66 -7.94 3.94
N VAL A 60 6.31 -9.22 3.98
CA VAL A 60 5.53 -9.80 5.08
C VAL A 60 6.25 -11.05 5.57
N ARG A 61 6.32 -11.25 6.89
CA ARG A 61 6.80 -12.52 7.46
C ARG A 61 5.82 -13.63 7.11
N LYS A 62 6.35 -14.77 6.67
CA LYS A 62 5.53 -15.95 6.33
C LYS A 62 4.52 -16.30 7.44
N PHE A 63 4.98 -16.38 8.70
CA PHE A 63 4.10 -16.63 9.85
C PHE A 63 2.92 -15.66 9.94
N ALA A 64 3.15 -14.35 9.75
CA ALA A 64 2.09 -13.36 9.83
C ALA A 64 1.10 -13.50 8.68
N TYR A 65 1.60 -13.78 7.46
CA TYR A 65 0.78 -14.03 6.29
C TYR A 65 -0.12 -15.26 6.49
N ASP A 66 0.46 -16.38 6.93
CA ASP A 66 -0.28 -17.62 7.17
C ASP A 66 -1.31 -17.45 8.29
N LYS A 67 -0.93 -16.79 9.39
CA LYS A 67 -1.79 -16.57 10.56
C LYS A 67 -3.07 -15.80 10.23
N VAL A 68 -2.99 -14.80 9.35
CA VAL A 68 -4.17 -14.03 8.93
C VAL A 68 -4.93 -14.68 7.77
N GLY A 69 -4.48 -15.83 7.26
CA GLY A 69 -5.10 -16.54 6.15
C GLY A 69 -4.75 -15.98 4.75
N GLY A 70 -3.66 -15.21 4.62
CA GLY A 70 -3.20 -14.67 3.34
C GLY A 70 -4.09 -13.57 2.75
N PHE A 71 -4.08 -13.40 1.42
CA PHE A 71 -4.91 -12.43 0.72
C PHE A 71 -6.40 -12.79 0.78
N ASN A 72 -7.25 -11.79 0.95
CA ASN A 72 -8.70 -11.97 0.88
C ASN A 72 -9.16 -12.00 -0.58
N LEU A 73 -9.37 -13.21 -1.11
CA LEU A 73 -9.76 -13.45 -2.50
C LEU A 73 -11.16 -12.92 -2.87
N LYS A 74 -11.96 -12.48 -1.89
CA LYS A 74 -13.26 -11.85 -2.15
C LYS A 74 -13.15 -10.37 -2.53
N LEU A 75 -11.97 -9.76 -2.37
CA LEU A 75 -11.73 -8.37 -2.72
C LEU A 75 -11.17 -8.27 -4.14
N THR A 76 -11.87 -7.55 -5.02
CA THR A 76 -11.41 -7.28 -6.38
C THR A 76 -10.22 -6.32 -6.41
N THR A 77 -10.12 -5.45 -5.41
CA THR A 77 -9.05 -4.46 -5.25
C THR A 77 -8.71 -4.28 -3.77
N ALA A 78 -7.54 -3.71 -3.49
CA ALA A 78 -7.10 -3.35 -2.14
C ALA A 78 -6.95 -4.55 -1.18
N GLU A 79 -6.76 -5.76 -1.73
CA GLU A 79 -6.44 -6.98 -1.01
C GLU A 79 -5.12 -6.88 -0.22
N ASP A 80 -4.21 -6.05 -0.72
CA ASP A 80 -2.93 -5.70 -0.13
C ASP A 80 -3.09 -4.80 1.12
N VAL A 81 -3.96 -3.78 1.04
CA VAL A 81 -4.35 -2.92 2.17
C VAL A 81 -5.04 -3.75 3.25
N ASP A 82 -6.01 -4.58 2.88
CA ASP A 82 -6.71 -5.48 3.79
C ASP A 82 -5.74 -6.42 4.53
N LEU A 83 -4.79 -7.04 3.81
CA LEU A 83 -3.75 -7.86 4.40
C LEU A 83 -2.94 -7.09 5.46
N GLY A 84 -2.54 -5.85 5.16
CA GLY A 84 -1.82 -4.98 6.08
C GLY A 84 -2.58 -4.67 7.37
N LEU A 85 -3.88 -4.40 7.24
CA LEU A 85 -4.77 -4.13 8.36
C LEU A 85 -4.96 -5.36 9.26
N ARG A 86 -5.18 -6.54 8.67
CA ARG A 86 -5.30 -7.80 9.43
C ARG A 86 -4.01 -8.17 10.15
N ILE A 87 -2.85 -8.05 9.48
CA ILE A 87 -1.54 -8.28 10.13
C ILE A 87 -1.33 -7.31 11.30
N LYS A 88 -1.66 -6.02 11.11
CA LYS A 88 -1.55 -5.02 12.17
C LYS A 88 -2.44 -5.37 13.37
N LYS A 89 -3.67 -5.83 13.11
CA LYS A 89 -4.65 -6.17 14.13
C LYS A 89 -4.29 -7.46 14.88
N GLU A 90 -3.84 -8.50 14.19
CA GLU A 90 -3.76 -9.87 14.74
C GLU A 90 -2.33 -10.36 15.04
N CYS A 91 -1.33 -9.77 14.37
CA CYS A 91 0.08 -10.19 14.49
C CYS A 91 0.97 -9.10 15.09
N GLY A 92 0.59 -7.83 14.99
CA GLY A 92 1.25 -6.72 15.68
C GLY A 92 1.95 -5.72 14.76
N LYS A 93 3.27 -5.56 14.89
CA LYS A 93 3.95 -4.37 14.35
C LYS A 93 4.14 -4.45 12.83
N VAL A 94 3.44 -3.59 12.10
CA VAL A 94 3.76 -3.24 10.70
C VAL A 94 4.63 -1.98 10.70
N LYS A 95 5.68 -1.92 9.88
CA LYS A 95 6.65 -0.82 9.86
C LYS A 95 6.68 -0.09 8.52
N TYR A 96 6.47 1.22 8.55
CA TYR A 96 6.77 2.09 7.40
C TYR A 96 8.27 2.41 7.35
N ILE A 97 8.87 2.31 6.16
CA ILE A 97 10.30 2.55 5.93
C ILE A 97 10.49 3.44 4.71
N GLN A 98 10.75 4.74 4.93
CA GLN A 98 10.95 5.71 3.85
C GLN A 98 12.02 5.30 2.82
N ARG A 99 13.08 4.62 3.27
CA ARG A 99 14.19 4.18 2.41
C ARG A 99 13.86 2.90 1.61
N MET A 100 12.82 2.16 1.97
CA MET A 100 12.29 1.04 1.20
C MET A 100 11.44 1.60 0.06
N LYS A 101 12.05 2.37 -0.86
CA LYS A 101 11.34 2.97 -2.00
C LYS A 101 11.41 2.07 -3.23
N VAL A 102 10.35 2.09 -4.03
CA VAL A 102 10.30 1.50 -5.38
C VAL A 102 9.73 2.51 -6.36
N HIS A 103 9.74 2.18 -7.66
CA HIS A 103 9.15 3.03 -8.68
C HIS A 103 8.12 2.27 -9.52
N THR A 104 7.15 3.01 -10.05
CA THR A 104 6.10 2.51 -10.94
C THR A 104 5.88 3.48 -12.10
N SER A 105 5.36 2.99 -13.22
CA SER A 105 4.86 3.87 -14.30
C SER A 105 3.56 4.55 -13.88
N ALA A 106 3.39 5.80 -14.31
CA ALA A 106 2.21 6.64 -14.23
C ALA A 106 1.13 6.26 -15.26
N ARG A 107 1.38 5.26 -16.12
CA ARG A 107 0.46 4.84 -17.20
C ARG A 107 -1.00 4.72 -16.76
N ARG A 108 -1.30 4.01 -15.66
CA ARG A 108 -2.69 3.83 -15.19
C ARG A 108 -3.30 5.13 -14.67
N LEU A 109 -2.49 5.94 -13.98
CA LEU A 109 -2.89 7.25 -13.47
C LEU A 109 -3.24 8.21 -14.62
N LEU A 110 -2.47 8.17 -15.70
CA LEU A 110 -2.69 8.98 -16.90
C LEU A 110 -3.85 8.47 -17.74
N ALA A 111 -3.95 7.16 -17.97
CA ALA A 111 -5.01 6.55 -18.77
C ALA A 111 -6.41 6.73 -18.16
N TYR A 112 -6.53 6.61 -16.83
CA TYR A 112 -7.80 6.78 -16.13
C TYR A 112 -8.15 8.26 -15.86
N GLY A 113 -7.17 9.15 -16.00
CA GLY A 113 -7.25 10.55 -15.59
C GLY A 113 -6.95 10.73 -14.10
N ILE A 114 -6.04 11.65 -13.79
CA ILE A 114 -5.47 11.85 -12.45
C ILE A 114 -6.57 12.02 -11.37
N TRP A 115 -7.53 12.91 -11.61
CA TRP A 115 -8.58 13.22 -10.65
C TRP A 115 -9.53 12.05 -10.40
N ARG A 116 -9.95 11.36 -11.47
CA ARG A 116 -10.80 10.18 -11.37
C ARG A 116 -10.08 9.06 -10.64
N PHE A 117 -8.79 8.88 -10.90
CA PHE A 117 -7.97 7.86 -10.25
C PHE A 117 -7.87 8.16 -8.75
N LEU A 118 -7.51 9.38 -8.37
CA LEU A 118 -7.39 9.78 -6.97
C LEU A 118 -8.73 9.64 -6.23
N ALA A 119 -9.83 10.16 -6.79
CA ALA A 119 -11.15 10.07 -6.18
C ALA A 119 -11.58 8.61 -5.96
N HIS A 120 -11.36 7.75 -6.95
CA HIS A 120 -11.63 6.32 -6.84
C HIS A 120 -10.80 5.68 -5.71
N HIS A 121 -9.48 5.89 -5.69
CA HIS A 121 -8.60 5.24 -4.72
C HIS A 121 -8.84 5.74 -3.29
N ILE A 122 -9.13 7.04 -3.11
CA ILE A 122 -9.48 7.61 -1.80
C ILE A 122 -10.80 6.99 -1.30
N LYS A 123 -11.83 6.96 -2.14
CA LYS A 123 -13.12 6.33 -1.80
C LYS A 123 -12.95 4.85 -1.47
N ASN A 124 -12.18 4.13 -2.28
CA ASN A 124 -11.93 2.70 -2.09
C ASN A 124 -11.18 2.42 -0.79
N TYR A 125 -10.16 3.22 -0.48
CA TYR A 125 -9.40 3.12 0.77
C TYR A 125 -10.30 3.28 2.01
N PHE A 126 -11.19 4.27 2.01
CA PHE A 126 -12.13 4.45 3.13
C PHE A 126 -13.17 3.33 3.21
N ASN A 127 -13.66 2.82 2.07
CA ASN A 127 -14.55 1.66 2.07
C ASN A 127 -13.88 0.42 2.68
N ILE A 128 -12.60 0.17 2.39
CA ILE A 128 -11.85 -0.93 3.01
C ILE A 128 -11.71 -0.70 4.51
N ILE A 129 -11.29 0.50 4.93
CA ILE A 129 -11.03 0.78 6.35
C ILE A 129 -12.28 0.69 7.22
N PHE A 130 -13.42 1.19 6.72
CA PHE A 130 -14.63 1.30 7.52
C PHE A 130 -15.65 0.17 7.28
N ARG A 131 -15.65 -0.42 6.09
CA ARG A 131 -16.66 -1.42 5.69
C ARG A 131 -16.05 -2.79 5.37
N GLY A 132 -14.73 -2.90 5.22
CA GLY A 132 -14.08 -4.13 4.75
C GLY A 132 -14.50 -4.53 3.34
N LYS A 133 -14.98 -3.58 2.53
CA LYS A 133 -15.47 -3.81 1.17
C LYS A 133 -14.65 -2.98 0.18
N ALA A 134 -14.17 -3.63 -0.87
CA ALA A 134 -13.52 -2.94 -1.99
C ALA A 134 -14.57 -2.51 -3.02
N SER A 135 -14.19 -1.57 -3.88
CA SER A 135 -14.88 -1.33 -5.14
C SER A 135 -14.71 -2.53 -6.06
N ASP A 136 -15.82 -2.97 -6.62
CA ASP A 136 -15.95 -3.97 -7.69
C ASP A 136 -15.75 -3.34 -9.09
N ASN A 137 -16.11 -2.08 -9.24
CA ASN A 137 -16.12 -1.38 -10.53
C ASN A 137 -14.79 -0.75 -10.95
N PHE A 138 -13.65 -1.38 -10.67
CA PHE A 138 -12.35 -0.87 -11.13
C PHE A 138 -11.93 -1.53 -12.43
N GLU A 139 -11.89 -0.76 -13.52
CA GLU A 139 -11.51 -1.27 -14.83
C GLU A 139 -10.06 -1.78 -14.83
N PRO A 140 -9.82 -3.03 -15.28
CA PRO A 140 -8.48 -3.59 -15.33
C PRO A 140 -7.70 -2.97 -16.50
N ILE A 141 -7.09 -1.81 -16.27
CA ILE A 141 -6.10 -1.23 -17.18
C ILE A 141 -4.79 -1.98 -16.99
N ARG A 142 -4.56 -2.99 -17.84
CA ARG A 142 -3.35 -3.81 -17.89
C ARG A 142 -2.35 -3.29 -18.90
#